data_AF-A0A7X2MQ26-F1
#
_entry.id   AF-A0A7X2MQ26-F1
#
_cell.length_a   1.000
_cell.length_b   1.000
_cell.length_c   1.000
_cell.angle_alpha   90.00
_cell.angle_beta   90.00
_cell.angle_gamma   90.00
#
_symmetry.space_group_name_H-M   'P 1'
#
loop_
_entity.id
_entity.type
_entity.pdbx_description
1 polymer ?
#
loop_
_entity_poly.entity_id
_entity_poly.type
_entity_poly.pdbx_seq_one_letter_code
_entity_poly.pdbx_strand_id
1 'polypeptide(L)' 'MDKHNQRELRIRLCALRLRYQRAWQAQASSCLLAAMLTEIETLRQRLASDSPQPEAGRS' A
#
# COMPACT_ATOMS: atom_id res chain seq x y z
N MET A 1 12.58 -7.88 4.21
CA MET A 1 11.58 -8.11 5.31
C MET A 1 11.25 -9.60 5.48
N ASP A 2 10.83 -10.05 6.67
CA ASP A 2 10.25 -11.39 6.88
C ASP A 2 8.94 -11.57 6.08
N LYS A 3 8.66 -12.79 5.61
CA LYS A 3 7.41 -13.13 4.87
C LYS A 3 6.15 -12.73 5.64
N HIS A 4 6.19 -12.79 6.96
CA HIS A 4 5.11 -12.33 7.84
C HIS A 4 4.84 -10.83 7.70
N ASN A 5 5.89 -10.02 7.60
CA ASN A 5 5.82 -8.57 7.49
C ASN A 5 5.26 -8.14 6.12
N GLN A 6 5.65 -8.84 5.04
CA GLN A 6 5.10 -8.59 3.71
C GLN A 6 3.60 -8.93 3.62
N ARG A 7 3.17 -10.05 4.24
CA ARG A 7 1.75 -10.41 4.33
C ARG A 7 0.96 -9.34 5.08
N GLU A 8 1.48 -8.87 6.21
CA GLU A 8 0.85 -7.83 7.00
C GLU A 8 0.72 -6.51 6.24
N LEU A 9 1.79 -6.07 5.55
CA LEU A 9 1.75 -4.87 4.71
C LEU A 9 0.68 -4.96 3.60
N ARG A 10 0.53 -6.14 2.96
CA ARG A 10 -0.53 -6.37 1.96
C ARG A 10 -1.92 -6.30 2.57
N ILE A 11 -2.13 -6.88 3.76
CA ILE A 11 -3.40 -6.79 4.49
C ILE A 11 -3.73 -5.34 4.83
N ARG A 12 -2.76 -4.59 5.38
CA ARG A 12 -2.92 -3.16 5.71
C ARG A 12 -3.26 -2.34 4.47
N LEU A 13 -2.58 -2.57 3.34
CA LEU A 13 -2.87 -1.90 2.06
C LEU A 13 -4.30 -2.17 1.58
N CYS A 14 -4.76 -3.43 1.62
CA CYS A 14 -6.13 -3.77 1.25
C CYS A 14 -7.17 -3.10 2.16
N ALA A 15 -6.96 -3.13 3.48
CA ALA A 15 -7.85 -2.48 4.43
C ALA A 15 -7.93 -0.97 4.20
N LEU A 16 -6.81 -0.32 3.88
CA LEU A 16 -6.76 1.12 3.63
C LEU A 16 -7.49 1.51 2.33
N ARG A 17 -7.35 0.71 1.27
CA ARG A 17 -8.11 0.90 0.01
C ARG A 17 -9.62 0.81 0.24
N LEU A 18 -10.08 -0.13 1.05
CA LEU A 18 -11.49 -0.25 1.40
C LEU A 18 -11.99 0.97 2.18
N ARG A 19 -11.19 1.48 3.13
CA ARG A 19 -11.54 2.71 3.88
C ARG A 19 -11.62 3.92 2.96
N TYR A 20 -10.66 4.06 2.04
CA TYR A 20 -10.68 5.11 1.03
C TYR A 20 -11.96 5.06 0.18
N GLN A 21 -12.33 3.88 -0.32
CA GLN A 21 -13.56 3.72 -1.11
C GLN A 21 -14.82 4.11 -0.31
N ARG A 22 -14.90 3.70 0.96
CA ARG A 22 -16.01 4.08 1.84
C ARG A 22 -16.04 5.58 2.12
N ALA A 23 -14.88 6.20 2.37
CA ALA A 23 -14.77 7.65 2.59
C ALA A 23 -15.16 8.43 1.34
N TRP A 24 -14.77 7.95 0.15
CA TRP A 24 -15.16 8.53 -1.13
C TRP A 24 -16.67 8.47 -1.33
N GLN A 25 -17.29 7.31 -1.10
CA GLN A 25 -18.74 7.13 -1.20
C GLN A 25 -19.50 8.00 -0.19
N ALA A 26 -18.94 8.20 1.00
CA ALA A 26 -19.49 9.08 2.03
C ALA A 26 -19.23 10.58 1.79
N GLN A 27 -18.66 10.96 0.63
CA GLN A 27 -18.31 12.34 0.29
C GLN A 27 -17.44 13.01 1.36
N ALA A 28 -16.46 12.27 1.89
CA ALA A 28 -15.50 12.81 2.84
C ALA A 28 -14.72 14.00 2.25
N SER A 29 -14.15 14.82 3.14
CA SER A 29 -13.36 15.97 2.72
C SER A 29 -12.17 15.57 1.83
N SER A 30 -11.83 16.45 0.89
CA SER A 30 -10.66 16.29 0.01
C SER A 30 -9.37 16.08 0.81
N CYS A 31 -9.21 16.77 1.95
CA CYS A 31 -8.06 16.59 2.84
C CYS A 31 -7.96 15.16 3.40
N LEU A 32 -9.09 14.57 3.82
CA LEU A 32 -9.11 13.20 4.35
C LEU A 32 -8.74 12.20 3.25
N LEU A 33 -9.29 12.38 2.05
CA LEU A 33 -9.01 11.52 0.90
C LEU A 33 -7.53 11.61 0.50
N ALA A 34 -6.94 12.81 0.49
CA ALA A 34 -5.53 13.01 0.19
C ALA A 34 -4.59 12.34 1.22
N ALA A 35 -4.93 12.43 2.51
CA ALA A 35 -4.18 11.74 3.55
C ALA A 35 -4.18 10.21 3.36
N MET A 36 -5.36 9.64 3.06
CA MET A 36 -5.49 8.20 2.79
C MET A 36 -4.70 7.76 1.54
N LEU A 37 -4.70 8.56 0.47
CA LEU A 37 -3.91 8.28 -0.74
C LEU A 37 -2.40 8.29 -0.45
N THR A 38 -1.94 9.24 0.37
CA THR A 38 -0.53 9.33 0.78
C THR A 38 -0.09 8.09 1.57
N GLU A 39 -0.93 7.62 2.49
CA GLU A 39 -0.67 6.38 3.24
C GLU A 39 -0.65 5.14 2.33
N ILE A 40 -1.57 5.06 1.35
CA ILE A 40 -1.59 3.99 0.34
C ILE A 40 -0.27 3.96 -0.44
N GLU A 41 0.21 5.13 -0.89
CA GLU A 41 1.45 5.25 -1.65
C GLU A 41 2.67 4.85 -0.82
N THR A 42 2.73 5.30 0.43
CA THR A 42 3.80 4.92 1.37
C THR A 42 3.87 3.40 1.56
N LEU A 43 2.73 2.72 1.71
CA LEU A 43 2.68 1.27 1.83
C LEU A 43 3.09 0.55 0.53
N ARG A 44 2.72 1.10 -0.63
CA ARG A 44 3.15 0.55 -1.94
C ARG A 44 4.66 0.65 -2.12
N GLN A 45 5.27 1.79 -1.74
CA GLN A 45 6.72 1.98 -1.81
C GLN A 45 7.45 0.97 -0.92
N ARG A 46 6.98 0.78 0.32
CA ARG A 46 7.55 -0.24 1.23
C ARG A 46 7.48 -1.66 0.64
N LEU A 47 6.37 -2.01 0.00
CA LEU A 47 6.22 -3.31 -0.67
C LEU A 47 7.09 -3.45 -1.93
N ALA A 48 7.35 -2.35 -2.65
CA ALA A 48 8.17 -2.33 -3.85
C ALA A 48 9.67 -2.44 -3.53
N SER A 49 10.15 -1.72 -2.51
CA SER A 49 11.55 -1.76 -2.06
C SER A 49 11.99 -3.14 -1.56
N ASP A 50 11.05 -3.99 -1.14
CA ASP A 50 11.30 -5.35 -0.66
C ASP A 50 11.02 -6.44 -1.71
N SER A 51 10.63 -6.08 -2.93
CA SER A 51 10.48 -7.07 -4.00
C SER A 51 11.88 -7.47 -4.48
N PRO A 52 12.26 -8.77 -4.45
CA PRO A 52 13.54 -9.20 -5.00
C PRO A 52 13.55 -8.82 -6.48
N GLN A 53 14.47 -7.94 -6.85
CA GLN A 53 14.77 -7.63 -8.23
C GLN A 53 15.06 -8.97 -8.93
N PRO A 54 14.48 -9.27 -10.10
CA PRO A 54 14.86 -10.48 -10.80
C PRO A 54 16.35 -10.33 -11.11
N GLU A 55 17.16 -11.22 -10.53
CA GLU A 55 18.57 -11.41 -10.88
C GLU A 55 18.62 -11.56 -12.40
N ALA A 56 18.97 -10.49 -13.09
CA ALA A 56 19.28 -10.54 -14.50
C ALA A 56 20.44 -11.53 -14.64
N GLY A 57 20.17 -12.63 -15.34
CA GLY A 57 21.02 -13.81 -15.40
C GLY A 57 22.48 -13.47 -15.56
N ARG A 58 23.29 -14.02 -14.66
CA ARG A 58 24.73 -14.07 -14.84
C ARG A 58 25.09 -15.46 -15.37
N SER A 59 25.72 -15.44 -16.55
CA SER A 59 26.46 -16.49 -17.25
C SER A 59 25.68 -17.40 -18.18
#